data_AF-A0A7Z9I5A7-F1
#
_entry.id   AF-A0A7Z9I5A7-F1
#
_cell.length_a   1.000
_cell.length_b   1.000
_cell.length_c   1.000
_cell.angle_alpha   90.00
_cell.angle_beta   90.00
_cell.angle_gamma   90.00
#
_symmetry.space_group_name_H-M   'P 1'
#
loop_
_entity.id
_entity.type
_entity.pdbx_description
1 polymer ?
#
loop_
_entity_poly.entity_id
_entity_poly.type
_entity_poly.pdbx_seq_one_letter_code
_entity_poly.pdbx_strand_id
1 'polypeptide(L)' 'FAAMVKDKVDDISKTGASRLIGGDSGCLLNISGAMKHSGISTSHQHIAEFLWERTTDK' A
#
# COMPACT_ATOMS: atom_id res chain seq x y z
N PHE A 1 8.42 2.13 -15.70
CA PHE A 1 7.59 1.61 -14.60
C PHE A 1 8.24 1.75 -13.22
N ALA A 2 9.55 1.49 -13.06
CA ALA A 2 10.23 1.62 -11.76
C ALA A 2 10.28 3.06 -11.19
N ALA A 3 10.46 4.08 -12.04
CA ALA A 3 10.49 5.49 -11.59
C ALA A 3 9.17 5.92 -10.92
N MET A 4 8.03 5.63 -11.55
CA MET A 4 6.70 5.95 -11.01
C MET A 4 6.43 5.27 -9.65
N VAL A 5 6.92 4.03 -9.47
CA VAL A 5 6.77 3.34 -8.18
C VAL A 5 7.60 3.99 -7.10
N LYS A 6 8.82 4.42 -7.42
CA LYS A 6 9.69 5.12 -6.47
C LYS A 6 9.03 6.41 -5.98
N ASP A 7 8.49 7.22 -6.90
CA ASP A 7 7.80 8.46 -6.54
C ASP A 7 6.60 8.19 -5.60
N LYS A 8 5.81 7.15 -5.90
CA LYS A 8 4.71 6.71 -5.01
C LYS A 8 5.20 6.31 -3.62
N VAL A 9 6.30 5.55 -3.53
CA VAL A 9 6.89 5.09 -2.26
C VAL A 9 7.36 6.29 -1.44
N ASP A 10 8.04 7.25 -2.06
CA ASP A 10 8.49 8.48 -1.40
C ASP A 10 7.31 9.31 -0.89
N ASP A 11 6.24 9.44 -1.68
CA ASP A 11 5.05 10.17 -1.27
C ASP A 11 4.27 9.46 -0.16
N ILE A 12 4.13 8.13 -0.23
CA ILE A 12 3.53 7.33 0.84
C ILE A 12 4.27 7.57 2.17
N SER A 13 5.60 7.58 2.15
CA SER A 13 6.42 7.88 3.34
C SER A 13 6.09 9.23 3.95
N LYS A 14 5.96 10.27 3.10
CA LYS A 14 5.68 11.65 3.53
C LYS A 14 4.28 11.81 4.13
N THR A 15 3.32 10.97 3.75
CA THR A 15 1.95 11.08 4.30
C THR A 15 1.87 10.72 5.78
N GLY A 16 2.80 9.91 6.30
CA GLY A 16 2.69 9.33 7.65
C GLY A 16 1.51 8.35 7.81
N ALA A 17 0.90 7.90 6.71
CA ALA A 17 -0.19 6.95 6.76
C ALA A 17 0.26 5.61 7.34
N SER A 18 -0.54 5.05 8.24
CA SER A 18 -0.30 3.74 8.84
C SER A 18 -0.53 2.58 7.86
N ARG A 19 -1.35 2.81 6.82
CA ARG A 19 -1.81 1.78 5.89
C ARG A 19 -2.12 2.36 4.51
N LEU A 20 -1.62 1.69 3.47
CA LEU A 20 -1.94 1.91 2.07
C LEU A 20 -3.08 0.98 1.64
N ILE A 21 -4.15 1.54 1.08
CA ILE A 21 -5.27 0.77 0.52
C ILE A 21 -5.20 0.84 -1.01
N GLY A 22 -5.25 -0.32 -1.67
CA GLY A 22 -5.27 -0.41 -3.13
C GLY A 22 -6.42 -1.30 -3.64
N GLY A 23 -6.91 -1.01 -4.84
CA GLY A 23 -7.96 -1.81 -5.50
C GLY A 23 -7.45 -2.72 -6.61
N ASP A 24 -6.16 -2.64 -6.96
CA ASP A 24 -5.53 -3.49 -7.96
C ASP A 24 -4.37 -4.25 -7.33
N SER A 25 -4.46 -5.58 -7.36
CA SER A 25 -3.48 -6.47 -6.75
C SER A 25 -2.09 -6.37 -7.41
N GLY A 26 -2.04 -6.09 -8.71
CA GLY A 26 -0.77 -5.91 -9.44
C GLY A 26 -0.02 -4.65 -9.00
N CYS A 27 -0.75 -3.54 -8.88
CA CYS A 27 -0.22 -2.28 -8.34
C CYS A 27 0.23 -2.44 -6.90
N LEU A 28 -0.58 -3.09 -6.06
CA LEU A 28 -0.22 -3.35 -4.67
C LEU A 28 1.06 -4.16 -4.55
N LEU A 29 1.21 -5.25 -5.31
CA LEU A 29 2.41 -6.09 -5.29
C LEU A 29 3.66 -5.31 -5.71
N ASN A 30 3.55 -4.49 -6.76
CA ASN A 30 4.67 -3.69 -7.26
C ASN A 30 5.09 -2.61 -6.26
N ILE A 31 4.11 -1.89 -5.69
CA ILE A 31 4.35 -0.83 -4.71
C ILE A 31 4.86 -1.41 -3.39
N SER A 32 4.22 -2.45 -2.85
CA SER A 32 4.62 -3.04 -1.58
C SER A 32 5.98 -3.74 -1.64
N GLY A 33 6.31 -4.34 -2.78
CA GLY A 33 7.65 -4.86 -3.06
C GLY A 33 8.71 -3.75 -3.00
N ALA A 34 8.44 -2.60 -3.62
CA ALA A 34 9.34 -1.45 -3.58
C ALA A 34 9.40 -0.76 -2.21
N MET A 35 8.28 -0.69 -1.48
CA MET A 35 8.23 -0.20 -0.09
C MET A 35 9.12 -1.04 0.81
N LYS A 36 9.02 -2.38 0.70
CA LYS A 36 9.86 -3.32 1.44
C LYS A 36 11.34 -3.15 1.11
N HIS A 37 11.68 -2.95 -0.17
CA HIS A 37 13.06 -2.69 -0.57
C HIS A 37 13.59 -1.35 -0.05
N SER A 38 12.72 -0.34 0.07
CA SER A 38 13.07 1.00 0.55
C SER A 38 13.00 1.15 2.08
N GLY A 39 12.76 0.07 2.82
CA GLY A 39 12.70 0.06 4.28
C GLY A 39 11.46 0.73 4.88
N ILE A 40 10.40 0.95 4.09
CA ILE A 40 9.14 1.53 4.57
C ILE A 40 8.31 0.46 5.29
N SER A 41 7.87 0.77 6.51
CA SER A 41 7.09 -0.12 7.37
C SER A 41 5.56 0.05 7.25
N THR A 42 5.08 0.98 6.42
CA THR A 42 3.65 1.19 6.16
C THR A 42 3.00 -0.10 5.66
N SER A 43 1.93 -0.52 6.34
CA SER A 43 1.15 -1.70 5.96
C SER A 43 0.39 -1.47 4.65
N HIS A 44 0.01 -2.54 3.95
CA HIS A 44 -0.77 -2.44 2.71
C HIS A 44 -1.85 -3.51 2.69
N GLN A 45 -3.00 -3.23 2.07
CA GLN A 45 -4.05 -4.21 1.86
C GLN A 45 -4.96 -3.87 0.67
N HIS A 46 -5.70 -4.88 0.22
CA HIS A 46 -6.71 -4.70 -0.80
C HIS A 46 -7.98 -4.05 -0.24
N ILE A 47 -8.66 -3.25 -1.06
CA ILE A 47 -9.91 -2.57 -0.66
C ILE A 47 -11.01 -3.56 -0.26
N ALA A 48 -11.08 -4.73 -0.90
CA ALA A 48 -12.05 -5.76 -0.54
C ALA A 48 -11.80 -6.30 0.89
N GLU A 49 -10.53 -6.50 1.27
CA GLU A 49 -10.16 -6.91 2.63
C GLU A 49 -10.51 -5.80 3.63
N PHE A 50 -10.22 -4.55 3.29
CA PHE A 50 -10.58 -3.40 4.11
C PHE A 50 -12.09 -3.29 4.36
N LEU A 51 -12.89 -3.46 3.32
CA LEU A 51 -14.35 -3.42 3.46
C LEU A 51 -14.85 -4.59 4.29
N TRP A 52 -14.33 -5.80 4.04
CA TRP A 52 -14.68 -6.99 4.81
C TRP A 52 -14.39 -6.83 6.32
N GLU A 53 -13.18 -6.37 6.67
CA GLU A 53 -12.79 -6.04 8.06
C GLU A 53 -13.77 -5.04 8.70
N ARG A 54 -14.35 -4.11 7.94
CA ARG A 54 -15.26 -3.09 8.48
C ARG A 54 -16.72 -3.52 8.53
N THR A 55 -17.14 -4.45 7.68
CA THR A 55 -18.52 -4.91 7.61
C THR A 55 -18.79 -6.15 8.45
N THR A 56 -17.77 -6.95 8.70
CA THR A 56 -17.90 -8.29 9.30
C THR A 56 -17.36 -8.34 10.73
N ASP A 57 -16.47 -7.43 11.11
CA ASP A 57 -15.88 -7.33 12.47
C ASP A 57 -16.82 -6.56 13.44
N LYS A 58 -18.10 -6.94 13.46
CA LYS A 58 -19.10 -6.48 14.45
C LYS A 58 -19.11 -7.38 15.68
#